data_AF-A0A0J1PL19-F1
#
_entry.id   AF-A0A0J1PL19-F1
#
_cell.length_a   1.000
_cell.length_b   1.000
_cell.length_c   1.000
_cell.angle_alpha   90.00
_cell.angle_beta   90.00
_cell.angle_gamma   90.00
#
_symmetry.space_group_name_H-M   'P 1'
#
loop_
_entity.id
_entity.type
_entity.pdbx_description
1 polymer ?
#
loop_
_entity_poly.entity_id
_entity_poly.type
_entity_poly.pdbx_seq_one_letter_code
_entity_poly.pdbx_strand_id
1 'polypeptide(L)' 'MPTKCMSVGGYPVEVATPEDVNGESYTLPAATTSAIGGVKKMANQADTAATDVAGLVTDFNALLAKLKAAGMM' A
#
# COMPACT_ATOMS: atom_id res chain seq x y z
N MET A 1 9.94 -34.71 4.24
CA MET A 1 10.52 -35.40 5.42
C MET A 1 11.18 -34.32 6.28
N PRO A 2 10.86 -34.18 7.58
CA PRO A 2 11.52 -33.21 8.43
C PRO A 2 13.02 -33.55 8.52
N THR A 3 13.87 -32.62 8.12
CA THR A 3 15.33 -32.79 8.18
C THR A 3 15.73 -32.73 9.65
N LYS A 4 16.26 -33.83 10.21
CA LYS A 4 16.75 -33.85 11.59
C LYS A 4 18.04 -33.03 11.66
N CYS A 5 18.05 -31.90 12.36
CA CYS A 5 19.26 -31.13 12.64
C CYS A 5 19.65 -31.24 14.14
N MET A 6 20.95 -31.14 14.42
CA MET A 6 21.51 -31.26 15.78
C MET A 6 22.50 -30.12 15.97
N SER A 7 22.44 -29.41 17.10
CA SER A 7 23.45 -28.40 17.45
C SER A 7 24.81 -29.07 17.70
N VAL A 8 25.91 -28.33 17.54
CA VAL A 8 27.27 -28.80 17.88
C VAL A 8 27.37 -29.29 19.34
N GLY A 9 26.50 -28.80 20.22
CA GLY A 9 26.37 -29.27 21.61
C GLY A 9 25.57 -30.56 21.83
N GLY A 10 25.13 -31.25 20.77
CA GLY A 10 24.41 -32.54 20.87
C GLY A 10 22.92 -32.43 21.24
N TYR A 11 22.40 -31.20 21.36
CA TYR A 11 20.97 -30.97 21.58
C TYR A 11 20.20 -31.00 20.26
N PRO A 12 19.02 -31.64 20.20
CA PRO A 12 18.14 -31.54 19.04
C PRO A 12 17.72 -30.08 18.87
N VAL A 13 17.80 -29.58 17.64
CA VAL A 13 17.25 -28.27 17.26
C VAL A 13 16.16 -28.50 16.22
N GLU A 14 15.15 -27.65 16.19
CA GLU A 14 14.11 -27.69 15.16
C GLU A 14 14.59 -26.86 13.96
N VAL A 15 14.53 -27.43 12.74
CA VAL A 15 14.79 -26.65 11.51
C VAL A 15 13.58 -25.77 11.27
N ALA A 16 13.78 -24.45 11.23
CA ALA A 16 12.74 -23.52 10.81
C ALA A 16 12.24 -23.90 9.41
N THR A 17 10.96 -24.24 9.33
CA THR A 17 10.21 -24.47 8.11
C THR A 17 9.76 -23.13 7.53
N PRO A 18 9.37 -23.07 6.24
CA PRO A 18 8.73 -21.90 5.67
C PRO A 18 7.45 -21.46 6.41
N GLU A 19 6.85 -22.33 7.23
CA GLU A 19 5.68 -22.09 8.07
C GLU A 19 6.04 -21.33 9.36
N ASP A 20 7.28 -21.48 9.85
CA ASP A 20 7.84 -20.74 10.99
C ASP A 20 8.23 -19.30 10.60
N VAL A 21 8.38 -19.06 9.29
CA VAL A 21 8.37 -17.71 8.74
C VAL A 21 6.90 -17.37 8.54
N ASN A 22 6.38 -16.37 9.24
CA ASN A 22 4.98 -15.94 9.18
C ASN A 22 4.63 -15.27 7.83
N GLY A 23 4.97 -15.94 6.72
CA GLY A 23 4.88 -15.50 5.34
C GLY A 23 3.52 -15.86 4.75
N GLU A 24 2.46 -15.47 5.45
CA GLU A 24 1.11 -15.48 4.88
C GLU A 24 1.09 -14.62 3.60
N SER A 25 0.28 -15.03 2.62
CA SER A 25 0.11 -14.25 1.40
C SER A 25 -0.36 -12.84 1.72
N TYR A 26 0.44 -11.83 1.39
CA TYR A 26 0.11 -10.44 1.71
C TYR A 26 -0.82 -9.83 0.65
N THR A 27 -2.02 -9.42 1.07
CA THR A 27 -2.90 -8.55 0.28
C THR A 27 -2.72 -7.11 0.73
N LEU A 28 -2.34 -6.21 -0.17
CA LEU A 28 -2.23 -4.78 0.13
C LEU A 28 -3.61 -4.19 0.48
N PRO A 29 -3.87 -3.76 1.72
CA PRO A 29 -5.13 -3.12 2.08
C PRO A 29 -5.23 -1.72 1.47
N ALA A 30 -6.44 -1.21 1.29
CA ALA A 30 -6.64 0.19 0.93
C ALA A 30 -6.22 1.11 2.09
N ALA A 31 -5.68 2.28 1.77
CA ALA A 31 -5.35 3.28 2.77
C ALA A 31 -6.60 3.76 3.53
N THR A 32 -6.46 4.02 4.83
CA THR A 32 -7.50 4.63 5.67
C THR A 32 -6.90 5.74 6.53
N THR A 33 -7.72 6.53 7.21
CA THR A 33 -7.25 7.58 8.14
C THR A 33 -6.53 7.04 9.37
N SER A 34 -6.60 5.73 9.64
CA SER A 34 -6.06 5.10 10.84
C SER A 34 -5.05 4.00 10.55
N ALA A 35 -4.83 3.64 9.29
CA ALA A 35 -3.92 2.57 8.89
C ALA A 35 -3.29 2.83 7.51
N ILE A 36 -2.01 2.46 7.38
CA ILE A 36 -1.27 2.54 6.12
C ILE A 36 -1.83 1.49 5.15
N GLY A 37 -2.01 1.90 3.89
CA GLY A 37 -2.44 1.04 2.81
C GLY A 37 -2.12 1.65 1.45
N GLY A 38 -2.50 0.95 0.38
CA GLY A 38 -2.32 1.40 -1.00
C GLY A 38 -3.39 2.37 -1.46
N VAL A 39 -3.02 3.22 -2.43
CA VAL A 39 -3.93 4.07 -3.21
C VAL A 39 -3.73 3.80 -4.70
N LYS A 40 -4.72 4.16 -5.52
CA LYS A 40 -4.56 4.10 -6.97
C LYS A 40 -3.86 5.36 -7.47
N LYS A 41 -3.19 5.25 -8.62
CA LYS A 41 -2.67 6.43 -9.32
C LYS A 41 -3.85 7.30 -9.78
N MET A 42 -3.80 8.59 -9.44
CA MET A 42 -4.78 9.58 -9.87
C MET A 42 -4.70 9.85 -11.38
N ALA A 43 -5.85 10.10 -12.02
CA ALA A 43 -5.90 10.48 -13.42
C ALA A 43 -5.24 11.84 -13.65
N ASN A 44 -4.56 12.05 -14.78
CA ASN A 44 -3.84 13.31 -15.03
C ASN A 44 -4.75 14.54 -14.88
N GLN A 45 -4.29 15.55 -14.16
CA GLN A 45 -4.87 16.89 -14.13
C GLN A 45 -4.00 17.78 -15.03
N ALA A 46 -4.60 18.35 -16.07
CA ALA A 46 -3.91 19.31 -16.93
C ALA A 46 -3.65 20.60 -16.17
N ASP A 47 -2.65 21.36 -16.60
CA ASP A 47 -2.38 22.69 -16.07
C ASP A 47 -3.60 23.60 -16.25
N THR A 48 -3.86 24.45 -15.26
CA THR A 48 -4.96 25.41 -15.34
C THR A 48 -4.66 26.47 -16.40
N ALA A 49 -5.65 26.73 -17.27
CA ALA A 49 -5.63 27.84 -18.21
C ALA A 49 -6.54 28.99 -17.73
N ALA A 50 -6.99 28.95 -16.47
CA ALA A 50 -7.90 29.95 -15.92
C ALA A 50 -7.25 31.32 -15.81
N THR A 51 -7.94 32.35 -16.31
CA THR A 51 -7.51 33.76 -16.20
C THR A 51 -8.25 34.51 -15.10
N ASP A 52 -9.20 33.84 -14.43
CA ASP A 52 -10.01 34.40 -13.36
C ASP A 52 -10.19 33.40 -12.20
N VAL A 53 -10.77 33.88 -11.10
CA VAL A 53 -10.97 33.07 -9.90
C VAL A 53 -12.03 31.98 -10.13
N ALA A 54 -13.06 32.25 -10.94
CA ALA A 54 -14.12 31.29 -11.20
C ALA A 54 -13.59 30.04 -11.95
N GLY A 55 -12.72 30.25 -12.95
CA GLY A 55 -12.02 29.19 -13.65
C GLY A 55 -11.09 28.40 -12.72
N LEU A 56 -10.33 29.09 -11.86
CA LEU A 56 -9.45 28.42 -10.89
C LEU A 56 -10.23 27.53 -9.92
N VAL A 57 -11.38 28.01 -9.40
CA VAL A 57 -12.24 27.23 -8.50
C VAL A 57 -12.79 25.99 -9.23
N THR A 58 -13.10 26.10 -10.51
CA THR A 58 -13.56 24.98 -11.34
C THR A 58 -12.46 23.92 -11.48
N ASP A 59 -11.26 24.33 -11.90
CA ASP A 59 -10.12 23.42 -12.08
C ASP A 59 -9.69 22.77 -10.75
N PHE A 60 -9.74 23.54 -9.66
CA PHE A 60 -9.44 23.02 -8.32
C PHE A 60 -10.44 21.96 -7.86
N ASN A 61 -11.75 22.20 -8.03
CA ASN A 61 -12.76 21.21 -7.70
C ASN A 61 -12.64 19.94 -8.56
N ALA A 62 -12.21 20.08 -9.82
CA ALA A 62 -11.91 18.93 -10.69
C ALA A 62 -10.73 18.11 -10.15
N LEU A 63 -9.67 18.76 -9.64
CA LEU A 63 -8.56 18.07 -8.97
C LEU A 63 -9.04 17.33 -7.71
N LEU A 64 -9.85 17.98 -6.86
CA LEU A 64 -10.39 17.34 -5.66
C LEU A 64 -11.21 16.09 -5.99
N ALA A 65 -12.02 16.14 -7.04
CA ALA A 65 -12.80 14.99 -7.49
C ALA A 65 -11.88 13.82 -7.92
N LYS A 66 -10.81 14.11 -8.65
CA LYS A 66 -9.84 13.10 -9.10
C LYS A 66 -9.07 12.46 -7.93
N LEU A 67 -8.72 13.24 -6.91
CA LEU A 67 -8.04 12.75 -5.71
C LEU A 67 -8.94 11.82 -4.87
N LYS A 68 -10.22 12.19 -4.71
CA LYS A 68 -11.23 11.31 -4.06
C LYS A 68 -11.42 10.01 -4.84
N ALA A 69 -11.51 10.08 -6.17
CA ALA A 69 -11.65 8.89 -7.01
C ALA A 69 -10.42 7.95 -6.93
N ALA A 70 -9.23 8.50 -6.66
CA ALA A 70 -8.00 7.73 -6.45
C ALA A 70 -7.86 7.13 -5.04
N GLY A 71 -8.76 7.50 -4.11
CA GLY A 71 -8.70 7.09 -2.71
C GLY A 71 -7.58 7.79 -1.94
N MET A 72 -7.16 8.97 -2.39
CA MET A 72 -6.09 9.77 -1.75
C MET A 72 -6.64 10.76 -0.71
N MET A 73 -7.97 10.96 -0.67
CA MET A 73 -8.69 11.93 0.16
C MET A 73 -10.02 11.37 0.63
#